data_AF-A0A2M7PY71-F1
#
_entry.id   AF-A0A2M7PY71-F1
#
_cell.length_a   1.000
_cell.length_b   1.000
_cell.length_c   1.000
_cell.angle_alpha   90.00
_cell.angle_beta   90.00
_cell.angle_gamma   90.00
#
_symmetry.space_group_name_H-M   'P 1'
#
loop_
_entity.id
_entity.type
_entity.pdbx_description
1 polymer ?
#
loop_
_entity_poly.entity_id
_entity_poly.type
_entity_poly.pdbx_seq_one_letter_code
_entity_poly.pdbx_strand_id
1 'polypeptide(L)'
;MFGEYCLYYDGKPVGLVCNDLLFLKPTAAGRALLTEIVEASPYPRARLHFQIDPDTWEDANRLCELVVATARELPLPKPKKPRIKK
;
A
#
# COMPACT_ATOMS: atom_id res chain seq x y z
N MET A 1 -1.97 15.49 8.63
CA MET A 1 -2.47 14.70 7.49
C MET A 1 -3.05 15.70 6.49
N PHE A 2 -2.17 16.40 5.79
CA PHE A 2 -2.51 17.37 4.73
C PHE A 2 -1.52 17.10 3.60
N GLY A 3 -2.00 16.59 2.46
CA GLY A 3 -1.23 16.56 1.20
C GLY A 3 -0.91 15.19 0.58
N GLU A 4 -1.01 14.08 1.32
CA GLU A 4 -0.51 12.77 0.83
C GLU A 4 -1.64 11.75 0.64
N TYR A 5 -1.41 10.75 -0.21
CA TYR A 5 -2.46 9.86 -0.69
C TYR A 5 -2.37 8.48 -0.05
N CYS A 6 -3.53 7.92 0.28
CA CYS A 6 -3.65 6.52 0.69
C CYS A 6 -4.19 5.70 -0.47
N LEU A 7 -3.49 4.62 -0.81
CA LEU A 7 -3.86 3.70 -1.87
C LEU A 7 -4.79 2.63 -1.32
N TYR A 8 -5.92 2.44 -1.99
CA TYR A 8 -6.91 1.42 -1.64
C TYR A 8 -7.07 0.40 -2.77
N TYR A 9 -7.20 -0.87 -2.40
CA TYR A 9 -7.63 -1.96 -3.28
C TYR A 9 -8.79 -2.68 -2.61
N ASP A 10 -9.95 -2.77 -3.26
CA ASP A 10 -11.17 -3.40 -2.73
C ASP A 10 -11.54 -2.92 -1.31
N GLY A 11 -11.46 -1.61 -1.09
CA GLY A 11 -11.73 -0.98 0.21
C GLY A 11 -10.67 -1.22 1.30
N LYS A 12 -9.59 -1.96 1.01
CA LYS A 12 -8.45 -2.16 1.92
C LYS A 12 -7.37 -1.11 1.68
N PRO A 13 -6.84 -0.44 2.72
CA PRO A 13 -5.67 0.44 2.56
C PRO A 13 -4.42 -0.42 2.39
N VAL A 14 -3.86 -0.44 1.18
CA VAL A 14 -2.70 -1.28 0.80
C VAL A 14 -1.38 -0.54 0.89
N GLY A 15 -1.41 0.78 0.76
CA GLY A 15 -0.20 1.60 0.72
C GLY A 15 -0.47 3.09 0.82
N LEU A 16 0.59 3.87 0.67
CA LEU A 16 0.61 5.32 0.75
C LEU A 16 1.49 5.85 -0.38
N VAL A 17 1.15 7.02 -0.92
CA VAL A 17 2.04 7.78 -1.81
C VAL A 17 2.46 9.03 -1.04
N CYS A 18 3.75 9.10 -0.76
CA CYS A 18 4.36 10.12 0.09
C CYS A 18 5.64 10.66 -0.56
N ASN A 19 5.79 11.98 -0.70
CA ASN A 19 6.91 12.64 -1.38
C ASN A 19 7.26 12.00 -2.74
N ASP A 20 6.25 11.79 -3.60
CA ASP A 20 6.37 11.13 -4.92
C ASP A 20 6.94 9.70 -4.88
N LEU A 21 6.91 9.05 -3.71
CA LEU A 21 7.31 7.66 -3.52
C LEU A 21 6.10 6.81 -3.11
N LEU A 22 6.07 5.57 -3.60
CA LEU A 22 5.04 4.60 -3.29
C LEU A 22 5.52 3.70 -2.16
N PHE A 23 4.70 3.57 -1.12
CA PHE A 23 4.95 2.74 0.05
C PHE A 23 3.85 1.69 0.17
N LEU A 24 4.19 0.40 0.12
CA LEU A 24 3.25 -0.69 0.36
C LEU A 24 3.42 -1.29 1.74
N LYS A 25 2.32 -1.79 2.31
CA LYS A 25 2.38 -2.46 3.61
C LYS A 25 3.32 -3.67 3.56
N PRO A 26 4.11 -3.91 4.63
CA PRO A 26 5.09 -4.98 4.66
C PRO A 26 4.40 -6.34 4.83
N THR A 27 4.02 -6.95 3.70
CA THR A 27 3.33 -8.24 3.59
C THR A 27 4.31 -9.32 3.14
N ALA A 28 4.09 -10.58 3.50
CA ALA A 28 4.98 -11.68 3.08
C ALA A 28 4.88 -11.91 1.57
N ALA A 29 3.67 -11.84 1.02
CA ALA A 29 3.42 -11.94 -0.41
C ALA A 29 4.08 -10.79 -1.19
N GLY A 30 3.97 -9.55 -0.70
CA GLY A 30 4.66 -8.41 -1.31
C GLY A 30 6.19 -8.57 -1.26
N ARG A 31 6.73 -9.03 -0.13
CA ARG A 31 8.17 -9.29 0.03
C ARG A 31 8.70 -10.31 -0.97
N ALA A 32 7.93 -11.36 -1.27
CA ALA A 32 8.34 -12.42 -2.19
C ALA A 32 8.42 -11.97 -3.67
N LEU A 33 7.72 -10.89 -4.04
CA LEU A 33 7.68 -10.38 -5.42
C LEU A 33 8.71 -9.26 -5.67
N LEU A 34 9.28 -8.69 -4.61
CA LEU A 34 10.31 -7.67 -4.68
C LEU A 34 11.68 -8.32 -4.86
N THR A 35 12.42 -7.86 -5.87
CA THR A 35 13.82 -8.29 -6.10
C THR A 35 14.75 -7.72 -5.03
N GLU A 36 14.51 -6.46 -4.64
CA GLU A 36 15.23 -5.76 -3.59
C GLU A 36 14.21 -5.21 -2.58
N ILE A 37 14.52 -5.34 -1.29
CA ILE A 37 13.62 -4.92 -0.22
C ILE A 37 14.21 -3.67 0.43
N VAL A 38 13.61 -2.53 0.10
CA VAL A 38 13.88 -1.26 0.77
C VAL A 38 12.74 -0.97 1.74
N GLU A 39 13.06 -0.89 3.03
CA GLU A 39 12.11 -0.50 4.07
C GLU A 39 12.36 0.95 4.50
N ALA A 40 11.33 1.77 4.39
CA ALA A 40 11.37 3.17 4.79
C ALA A 40 10.06 3.60 5.44
N SER A 41 10.15 4.67 6.22
CA SER A 41 8.98 5.25 6.87
C SER A 41 8.36 6.28 5.92
N PRO A 42 7.08 6.16 5.51
CA PRO A 42 6.45 7.09 4.57
C PRO A 42 6.37 8.52 5.12
N TYR A 43 6.31 8.67 6.45
CA TYR A 43 6.35 9.96 7.13
C TYR A 43 6.88 9.77 8.55
N PRO A 44 7.34 10.84 9.24
CA PRO A 44 7.89 10.72 10.59
C PRO A 44 6.98 9.96 11.55
N ARG A 45 7.52 8.95 12.23
CA ARG A 45 6.83 8.05 13.19
C ARG A 45 5.87 7.04 12.55
N ALA A 46 5.81 6.93 11.22
CA ALA A 46 5.10 5.82 10.59
C ALA A 46 5.88 4.51 10.79
N ARG A 47 5.16 3.39 10.78
CA ARG A 47 5.78 2.07 10.70
C ARG A 47 6.52 1.93 9.37
N LEU A 48 7.54 1.08 9.33
CA LEU A 48 8.24 0.75 8.09
C LEU A 48 7.27 0.13 7.08
N HIS A 49 7.38 0.59 5.85
CA HIS A 49 6.69 0.09 4.67
C HIS A 49 7.74 -0.27 3.62
N PHE A 50 7.36 -1.09 2.65
CA PHE A 50 8.20 -1.31 1.47
C PHE A 50 8.13 -0.08 0.59
N GLN A 51 9.26 0.60 0.41
CA GLN A 51 9.39 1.65 -0.59
C GLN A 51 9.57 0.97 -1.94
N ILE A 52 8.62 1.21 -2.84
CA ILE A 52 8.62 0.60 -4.17
C ILE A 52 9.52 1.42 -5.08
N ASP A 53 10.46 0.75 -5.72
CA ASP A 53 11.36 1.35 -6.67
C ASP A 53 10.57 1.99 -7.85
N PRO A 54 10.87 3.24 -8.24
CA PRO A 54 10.19 3.91 -9.35
C PRO A 54 10.27 3.15 -10.69
N ASP A 55 11.34 2.42 -10.97
CA ASP A 55 11.46 1.61 -12.20
C ASP A 55 10.44 0.48 -12.23
N THR A 56 9.97 0.01 -11.07
CA THR A 56 8.89 -0.98 -10.99
C THR A 56 7.55 -0.41 -11.47
N TRP A 57 7.40 0.91 -11.52
CA TRP A 57 6.15 1.56 -11.93
C TRP A 57 5.94 1.53 -13.44
N GLU A 58 7.05 1.44 -14.19
CA GLU A 58 7.04 1.37 -15.66
C GLU A 58 6.39 0.08 -16.16
N ASP A 59 6.41 -0.99 -15.35
CA ASP A 59 5.66 -2.22 -15.60
C ASP A 59 4.35 -2.24 -14.79
N ALA A 60 3.29 -1.74 -15.41
CA ALA A 60 1.96 -1.68 -14.81
C ALA A 60 1.44 -3.07 -14.38
N ASN A 61 1.78 -4.15 -15.10
CA ASN A 61 1.33 -5.50 -14.75
C ASN A 61 2.00 -5.98 -13.47
N ARG A 62 3.31 -5.76 -13.36
CA ARG A 62 4.08 -6.11 -12.17
C ARG A 62 3.66 -5.29 -10.96
N LEU A 63 3.42 -4.00 -11.15
CA LEU A 63 2.91 -3.14 -10.08
C LEU A 63 1.51 -3.60 -9.61
N CYS A 64 0.61 -3.96 -10.55
CA CYS A 64 -0.69 -4.51 -10.21
C CYS A 64 -0.58 -5.81 -9.41
N GLU A 65 0.28 -6.74 -9.86
CA GLU A 65 0.51 -8.00 -9.15
C GLU A 65 0.97 -7.77 -7.71
N LEU A 66 1.91 -6.85 -7.51
CA LEU A 66 2.42 -6.49 -6.19
C LEU A 66 1.33 -5.91 -5.28
N VAL A 67 0.50 -4.99 -5.80
CA VAL A 67 -0.62 -4.40 -5.07
C VAL A 67 -1.66 -5.46 -4.69
N VAL A 68 -2.02 -6.34 -5.64
CA VAL A 68 -3.01 -7.41 -5.42
C VAL A 68 -2.49 -8.42 -4.40
N ALA A 69 -1.23 -8.85 -4.51
CA ALA A 69 -0.58 -9.75 -3.57
C ALA A 69 -0.58 -9.15 -2.16
N THR A 70 -0.20 -7.88 -2.04
CA THR A 70 -0.26 -7.13 -0.78
C THR A 70 -1.68 -7.10 -0.22
N ALA A 71 -2.69 -6.78 -1.05
CA ALA A 71 -4.07 -6.67 -0.61
C ALA A 71 -4.69 -7.98 -0.10
N ARG A 72 -4.26 -9.13 -0.63
CA ARG A 72 -4.76 -10.44 -0.25
C ARG A 72 -4.41 -10.83 1.19
N GLU A 73 -3.23 -10.42 1.67
CA GLU A 73 -2.80 -10.69 3.05
C GLU A 73 -3.35 -9.68 4.08
N LEU A 74 -3.96 -8.59 3.62
CA LEU A 74 -4.52 -7.58 4.51
C LEU A 74 -5.94 -7.96 4.97
N PRO A 75 -6.30 -7.66 6.24
CA PRO A 75 -7.62 -7.95 6.77
C PRO A 75 -8.70 -7.20 5.96
N LEU A 76 -9.87 -7.81 5.86
CA LEU A 76 -11.03 -7.18 5.23
C LEU A 76 -11.42 -5.89 5.98
N PRO A 77 -11.87 -4.85 5.25
CA PRO A 77 -12.36 -3.65 5.89
C PRO A 77 -13.59 -3.99 6.74
N LYS A 78 -13.71 -3.37 7.91
CA LYS A 78 -14.89 -3.58 8.76
C LYS A 78 -16.14 -3.12 8.02
N PRO A 79 -17.26 -3.88 8.09
CA PRO A 79 -18.50 -3.46 7.45
C PRO A 79 -18.92 -2.08 7.98
N LYS A 80 -19.27 -1.17 7.05
CA LYS A 80 -19.71 0.17 7.41
C LYS A 80 -21.02 0.08 8.21
N LYS A 81 -21.09 0.75 9.36
CA LYS A 81 -22.34 0.87 10.11
C LYS A 81 -23.41 1.55 9.23
N PRO A 82 -24.68 1.12 9.29
CA PRO A 82 -25.76 1.78 8.57
C PRO A 82 -25.79 3.25 8.95
N ARG A 83 -25.81 4.14 7.95
CA ARG A 83 -26.05 5.57 8.19
C ARG A 83 -27.50 5.73 8.64
N ILE A 84 -27.71 6.13 9.90
CA ILE A 84 -29.01 6.66 10.35
C ILE A 84 -29.21 7.95 9.56
N LYS A 85 -30.19 7.96 8.66
CA LYS A 85 -30.64 9.19 8.00
C LYS A 85 -31.26 10.07 9.10
N LYS A 86 -30.71 11.27 9.31
CA LYS A 86 -31.33 12.32 10.11
C LYS A 86 -32.37 13.05 9.27
#